data_AF-A0A357AMS1-F1
#
_entry.id   AF-A0A357AMS1-F1
#
_cell.length_a   1.000
_cell.length_b   1.000
_cell.length_c   1.000
_cell.angle_alpha   90.00
_cell.angle_beta   90.00
_cell.angle_gamma   90.00
#
_symmetry.space_group_name_H-M   'P 1'
#
loop_
_entity.id
_entity.type
_entity.pdbx_description
1 polymer ?
#
loop_
_entity_poly.entity_id
_entity_poly.type
_entity_poly.pdbx_seq_one_letter_code
_entity_poly.pdbx_strand_id
1 'polypeptide(L)'
;MYRKKYVTLAVNRLVQEKTRKDSVKFVGTIITASPEFFKNRPPREVEEYFRRAVDFLSGEVGRHNIFSATVHMEKRTPHMHLCFVPLTKDNRLSAKEILGNQLVERYECLRDMEQQGELEMELEM
;
A
#
# COMPACT_ATOMS: atom_id res chain seq x y z
N MET A 1 5.36 7.78 -12.99
CA MET A 1 6.71 8.01 -12.44
C MET A 1 6.60 9.08 -11.37
N TYR A 2 6.95 8.79 -10.12
CA TYR A 2 6.83 9.76 -9.02
C TYR A 2 7.68 10.99 -9.31
N ARG A 3 7.11 12.19 -9.14
CA ARG A 3 7.89 13.42 -9.24
C ARG A 3 8.87 13.45 -8.06
N LYS A 4 10.17 13.37 -8.37
CA LYS A 4 11.29 13.35 -7.39
C LYS A 4 11.12 14.39 -6.27
N LYS A 5 10.65 15.60 -6.62
CA LYS A 5 10.36 16.69 -5.67
C LYS A 5 9.39 16.28 -4.56
N TYR A 6 8.29 15.59 -4.86
CA TYR A 6 7.28 15.21 -3.88
C TYR A 6 7.79 14.14 -2.91
N VAL A 7 8.51 13.14 -3.44
CA VAL A 7 9.14 12.11 -2.62
C VAL A 7 10.15 12.73 -1.67
N THR A 8 11.02 13.61 -2.17
CA THR A 8 11.99 14.32 -1.33
C THR A 8 11.31 15.14 -0.23
N LEU A 9 10.24 15.87 -0.56
CA LEU A 9 9.48 16.64 0.44
C LEU A 9 8.84 15.73 1.50
N ALA A 10 8.22 14.61 1.11
CA ALA A 10 7.62 13.67 2.03
C ALA A 10 8.66 13.05 2.98
N VAL A 11 9.80 12.61 2.42
CA VAL A 11 10.91 12.04 3.20
C VAL A 11 11.46 13.07 4.18
N ASN A 12 11.73 14.30 3.75
CA ASN A 12 12.27 15.34 4.61
C ASN A 12 11.29 15.79 5.71
N ARG A 13 9.98 15.65 5.49
CA ARG A 13 8.97 15.96 6.51
C ARG A 13 8.94 14.89 7.62
N LEU A 14 9.11 13.63 7.24
CA LEU A 14 9.00 12.49 8.16
C LEU A 14 10.31 12.17 8.86
N VAL A 15 11.44 12.34 8.17
CA VAL A 15 12.77 11.99 8.66
C VAL A 15 13.48 13.24 9.16
N GLN A 16 13.65 13.34 10.48
CA GLN A 16 14.33 14.47 11.13
C GLN A 16 15.84 14.24 11.28
N GLU A 17 16.27 12.98 11.32
CA GLU A 17 17.66 12.59 11.58
C GLU A 17 18.52 12.50 10.31
N LYS A 18 19.84 12.65 10.49
CA LYS A 18 20.80 12.46 9.39
C LYS A 18 20.81 11.00 8.96
N THR A 19 20.37 10.75 7.73
CA THR A 19 20.32 9.40 7.16
C THR A 19 21.54 9.09 6.29
N ARG A 20 21.87 7.81 6.13
CA ARG A 20 22.95 7.40 5.22
C ARG A 20 22.58 7.72 3.77
N LYS A 21 23.59 7.93 2.93
CA LYS A 21 23.42 8.29 1.51
C LYS A 21 22.68 7.20 0.69
N ASP A 22 22.84 5.95 1.10
CA ASP A 22 22.35 4.73 0.45
C ASP A 22 21.09 4.15 1.12
N SER A 23 20.52 4.84 2.11
CA SER A 23 19.28 4.35 2.73
C SER A 23 18.11 4.39 1.74
N VAL A 24 17.32 3.31 1.73
CA VAL A 24 16.02 3.28 1.05
C VAL A 24 15.12 4.37 1.66
N LYS A 25 14.83 5.42 0.88
CA LYS A 25 14.09 6.59 1.37
C LYS A 25 12.59 6.39 1.36
N PHE A 26 12.09 5.56 0.44
CA PHE A 26 10.69 5.18 0.36
C PHE A 26 10.56 3.82 -0.32
N VAL A 27 9.41 3.21 -0.13
CA VAL A 27 8.98 2.00 -0.82
C VAL A 27 7.73 2.34 -1.62
N GLY A 28 7.66 1.89 -2.87
CA GLY A 28 6.46 1.98 -3.70
C GLY A 28 5.91 0.59 -3.99
N THR A 29 4.65 0.38 -3.65
CA THR A 29 3.92 -0.87 -3.83
C THR A 29 2.87 -0.69 -4.91
N ILE A 30 2.70 -1.71 -5.75
CA ILE A 30 1.56 -1.83 -6.67
C ILE A 30 0.62 -2.85 -6.07
N ILE A 31 -0.62 -2.44 -5.80
CA ILE A 31 -1.71 -3.31 -5.39
C ILE A 31 -2.64 -3.45 -6.60
N THR A 32 -2.93 -4.68 -6.99
CA THR A 32 -3.82 -5.02 -8.10
C THR A 32 -4.38 -6.41 -7.84
N ALA A 33 -5.38 -6.80 -8.62
CA ALA A 33 -5.84 -8.18 -8.75
C ALA A 33 -5.80 -8.59 -10.24
N SER A 34 -6.25 -9.81 -10.54
CA SER A 34 -6.44 -10.27 -11.91
C SER A 34 -7.43 -9.37 -12.70
N PRO A 35 -7.30 -9.24 -14.03
CA PRO A 35 -8.31 -8.59 -14.86
C PRO A 35 -9.71 -9.19 -14.66
N GLU A 36 -9.79 -10.50 -14.46
CA GLU A 36 -11.02 -11.26 -14.21
C GLU A 36 -11.69 -10.83 -12.91
N PHE A 37 -10.91 -10.60 -11.84
CA PHE A 37 -11.44 -10.11 -10.57
C PHE A 37 -12.18 -8.78 -10.74
N PHE A 38 -11.67 -7.85 -11.55
CA PHE A 38 -12.30 -6.54 -11.77
C PHE A 38 -13.39 -6.54 -12.85
N LYS A 39 -13.53 -7.62 -13.62
CA LYS A 39 -14.47 -7.69 -14.74
C LYS A 39 -15.90 -7.53 -14.23
N ASN A 40 -16.63 -6.58 -14.82
CA ASN A 40 -18.03 -6.27 -14.49
C ASN A 40 -18.31 -5.83 -13.03
N ARG A 41 -17.29 -5.61 -12.20
CA ARG A 41 -17.51 -5.08 -10.85
C ARG A 41 -17.91 -3.60 -10.89
N PRO A 42 -18.87 -3.16 -10.07
CA PRO A 42 -19.21 -1.75 -9.97
C PRO A 42 -18.04 -0.96 -9.36
N PRO A 43 -17.86 0.32 -9.73
CA PRO A 43 -16.76 1.16 -9.21
C PRO A 43 -16.65 1.17 -7.67
N ARG A 44 -17.78 1.09 -6.96
CA ARG A 44 -17.83 1.04 -5.49
C ARG A 44 -17.16 -0.20 -4.91
N GLU A 45 -17.31 -1.36 -5.53
CA GLU A 45 -16.62 -2.58 -5.07
C GLU A 45 -15.12 -2.53 -5.34
N VAL A 46 -14.73 -1.94 -6.46
CA VAL A 46 -13.31 -1.73 -6.77
C VAL A 46 -12.67 -0.76 -5.78
N GLU A 47 -13.38 0.31 -5.42
CA GLU A 47 -12.95 1.25 -4.38
C GLU A 47 -12.83 0.55 -3.02
N GLU A 48 -13.81 -0.27 -2.65
CA GLU A 48 -13.79 -1.03 -1.40
C GLU A 48 -12.59 -1.97 -1.30
N TYR A 49 -12.26 -2.68 -2.39
CA TYR A 49 -11.07 -3.52 -2.48
C TYR A 49 -9.79 -2.74 -2.15
N PHE A 50 -9.60 -1.57 -2.79
CA PHE A 50 -8.42 -0.75 -2.54
C PHE A 50 -8.42 -0.12 -1.16
N ARG A 51 -9.59 0.26 -0.62
CA ARG A 51 -9.71 0.78 0.75
C ARG A 51 -9.23 -0.25 1.77
N ARG A 52 -9.71 -1.49 1.66
CA ARG A 52 -9.28 -2.58 2.56
C ARG A 52 -7.78 -2.86 2.42
N ALA A 53 -7.23 -2.79 1.22
CA ALA A 53 -5.79 -2.94 1.00
C ALA A 53 -4.97 -1.80 1.65
N VAL A 54 -5.47 -0.56 1.60
CA VAL A 54 -4.85 0.57 2.32
C VAL A 54 -4.91 0.34 3.83
N ASP A 55 -6.04 -0.09 4.37
CA ASP A 55 -6.21 -0.32 5.81
C ASP A 55 -5.28 -1.41 6.32
N PHE A 56 -5.21 -2.55 5.60
CA PHE A 56 -4.26 -3.62 5.88
C PHE A 56 -2.82 -3.11 5.89
N LEU A 57 -2.37 -2.47 4.79
CA LEU A 57 -1.00 -1.97 4.69
C LEU A 57 -0.71 -0.89 5.72
N SER A 58 -1.68 -0.06 6.09
CA SER A 58 -1.54 0.97 7.13
C SER A 58 -1.26 0.36 8.50
N GLY A 59 -1.85 -0.79 8.82
CA GLY A 59 -1.54 -1.56 10.02
C GLY A 59 -0.11 -2.11 9.99
N GLU A 60 0.32 -2.62 8.84
CA GLU A 60 1.62 -3.28 8.68
C GLU A 60 2.81 -2.31 8.66
N VAL A 61 2.69 -1.19 7.94
CA VAL A 61 3.80 -0.24 7.75
C VAL A 61 3.69 1.00 8.64
N GLY A 62 2.56 1.16 9.32
CA GLY A 62 2.20 2.36 10.08
C GLY A 62 1.59 3.45 9.18
N ARG A 63 0.36 3.86 9.49
CA ARG A 63 -0.37 4.88 8.70
C ARG A 63 0.40 6.19 8.50
N HIS A 64 1.15 6.64 9.51
CA HIS A 64 1.94 7.88 9.45
C HIS A 64 3.10 7.81 8.44
N ASN A 65 3.52 6.60 8.07
CA ASN A 65 4.58 6.39 7.09
C ASN A 65 4.09 6.52 5.65
N ILE A 66 2.79 6.38 5.40
CA ILE A 66 2.18 6.45 4.06
C ILE A 66 2.01 7.92 3.67
N PHE A 67 2.60 8.30 2.54
CA PHE A 67 2.49 9.67 2.00
C PHE A 67 1.76 9.74 0.66
N SER A 68 1.43 8.59 0.06
CA SER A 68 0.67 8.52 -1.20
C SER A 68 -0.06 7.20 -1.31
N ALA A 69 -1.34 7.25 -1.68
CA ALA A 69 -2.13 6.11 -2.15
C ALA A 69 -2.98 6.59 -3.32
N THR A 70 -2.75 6.08 -4.52
CA THR A 70 -3.42 6.56 -5.74
C THR A 70 -3.89 5.38 -6.57
N VAL A 71 -5.19 5.35 -6.87
CA VAL A 71 -5.81 4.33 -7.73
C VAL A 71 -5.81 4.82 -9.18
N HIS A 72 -5.36 3.96 -10.09
CA HIS A 72 -5.45 4.17 -11.52
C HIS A 72 -6.50 3.22 -12.12
N MET A 73 -7.64 3.78 -12.51
CA MET A 73 -8.77 3.03 -13.10
C MET A 73 -8.69 2.91 -14.62
N GLU A 74 -7.89 3.74 -15.29
CA GLU A 74 -7.90 3.92 -16.75
C GLU A 74 -7.04 2.91 -17.52
N LYS A 75 -6.20 2.14 -16.82
CA LYS A 75 -5.41 1.09 -17.44
C LYS A 75 -6.21 -0.21 -17.48
N ARG A 76 -5.86 -1.12 -18.39
CA ARG A 76 -6.53 -2.42 -18.65
C ARG A 76 -6.90 -3.21 -17.39
N THR A 77 -6.17 -3.00 -16.29
CA THR A 77 -6.48 -3.54 -14.96
C THR A 77 -6.33 -2.41 -13.92
N PRO A 78 -7.37 -2.14 -13.11
CA PRO A 78 -7.27 -1.22 -11.99
C PRO A 78 -6.12 -1.58 -11.05
N HIS A 79 -5.30 -0.60 -10.68
CA HIS A 79 -4.20 -0.81 -9.75
C HIS A 79 -3.93 0.44 -8.91
N MET A 80 -3.51 0.24 -7.67
CA MET A 80 -3.13 1.28 -6.74
C MET A 80 -1.61 1.34 -6.60
N HIS A 81 -1.09 2.57 -6.59
CA HIS A 81 0.26 2.90 -6.15
C HIS A 81 0.20 3.38 -4.70
N LEU A 82 0.76 2.61 -3.77
CA LEU A 82 0.89 3.00 -2.38
C LEU A 82 2.36 3.22 -2.04
N CYS A 83 2.71 4.39 -1.54
CA CYS A 83 4.06 4.74 -1.15
C CYS A 83 4.16 5.13 0.32
N PHE A 84 5.23 4.64 0.95
CA PHE A 84 5.52 4.95 2.33
C PHE A 84 7.03 5.12 2.57
N VAL A 85 7.37 5.86 3.61
CA VAL A 85 8.74 5.97 4.14
C VAL A 85 8.93 4.84 5.15
N PRO A 86 9.94 3.97 5.02
CA PRO A 86 10.14 2.84 5.93
C PRO A 86 10.79 3.30 7.24
N LEU A 87 10.07 4.13 8.00
CA LEU A 87 10.51 4.68 9.28
C LEU A 87 10.13 3.70 10.40
N THR A 88 11.13 3.25 11.14
CA THR A 88 10.95 2.40 12.33
C THR A 88 10.48 3.23 13.52
N LYS A 89 9.99 2.57 14.57
CA LYS A 89 9.51 3.23 15.80
C LYS A 89 10.58 4.09 16.48
N ASP A 90 11.86 3.74 16.29
CA ASP A 90 13.03 4.47 16.76
C ASP A 90 13.59 5.47 15.73
N ASN A 91 12.78 5.89 14.74
CA ASN A 91 13.09 6.93 13.75
C ASN A 91 14.25 6.62 12.78
N ARG A 92 14.59 5.35 12.56
CA ARG A 92 15.57 4.94 11.54
C ARG A 92 14.88 4.60 10.22
N LEU A 93 15.58 4.78 9.11
CA LEU A 93 15.14 4.23 7.82
C LEU A 93 15.59 2.78 7.69
N SER A 94 14.64 1.85 7.70
CA SER A 94 14.90 0.42 7.53
C SER A 94 13.74 -0.29 6.82
N ALA A 95 13.83 -0.37 5.49
CA ALA A 95 12.86 -1.13 4.70
C ALA A 95 12.84 -2.62 5.09
N LYS A 96 14.02 -3.19 5.42
CA LYS A 96 14.15 -4.58 5.86
C LYS A 96 13.36 -4.85 7.15
N GLU A 97 13.35 -3.91 8.09
CA GLU A 97 12.67 -4.09 9.37
C GLU A 97 11.15 -3.92 9.22
N ILE A 98 10.71 -2.92 8.47
CA ILE A 98 9.28 -2.68 8.21
C ILE A 98 8.65 -3.80 7.36
N LEU A 99 9.35 -4.25 6.31
CA LEU A 99 8.84 -5.28 5.42
C LEU A 99 9.10 -6.71 5.93
N GLY A 100 10.12 -6.89 6.78
CA GLY A 100 10.57 -8.19 7.25
C GLY A 100 11.22 -9.04 6.14
N ASN A 101 11.60 -10.27 6.50
CA ASN A 101 12.05 -11.30 5.55
C ASN A 101 10.90 -12.18 5.00
N GLN A 102 9.68 -12.06 5.56
CA GLN A 102 8.48 -12.82 5.17
C GLN A 102 7.53 -12.01 4.29
N LEU A 103 8.07 -11.30 3.29
CA LEU A 103 7.24 -10.63 2.27
C LEU A 103 6.21 -11.60 1.65
N VAL A 104 6.49 -12.91 1.62
CA VAL A 104 5.67 -13.98 1.05
C VAL A 104 4.32 -14.17 1.79
N GLU A 105 4.29 -14.16 3.13
CA GLU A 105 3.06 -14.40 3.91
C GLU A 105 2.06 -13.23 3.82
N ARG A 106 2.56 -12.01 3.64
CA ARG A 106 1.73 -10.80 3.46
C ARG A 106 1.00 -10.75 2.10
N TYR A 107 1.46 -11.50 1.09
CA TYR A 107 0.73 -11.67 -0.17
C TYR A 107 -0.45 -12.62 -0.06
N GLU A 108 -0.49 -13.51 0.95
CA GLU A 108 -1.61 -14.44 1.12
C GLU A 108 -2.86 -13.70 1.58
N CYS A 109 -2.76 -12.74 2.50
CA CYS A 109 -3.91 -11.91 2.90
C CYS A 109 -4.52 -11.10 1.74
N LEU A 110 -3.69 -10.57 0.82
CA LEU A 110 -4.19 -9.91 -0.39
C LEU A 110 -4.78 -10.91 -1.41
N ARG A 111 -4.28 -12.15 -1.44
CA ARG A 111 -4.88 -13.25 -2.23
C ARG A 111 -6.19 -13.73 -1.62
N ASP A 112 -6.33 -13.71 -0.30
CA ASP A 112 -7.57 -14.05 0.40
C ASP A 112 -8.64 -12.97 0.12
N MET A 113 -8.26 -11.69 0.02
CA MET A 113 -9.15 -10.64 -0.47
C MET A 113 -9.61 -10.85 -1.92
N GLU A 114 -8.78 -11.49 -2.76
CA GLU A 114 -9.14 -11.90 -4.13
C GLU A 114 -10.06 -13.14 -4.12
N GLN A 115 -9.91 -14.06 -3.14
CA GLN A 115 -10.69 -15.29 -3.00
C GLN A 115 -12.02 -15.13 -2.24
N GLN A 116 -12.17 -14.13 -1.37
CA GLN A 116 -13.41 -13.83 -0.62
C GLN A 116 -14.49 -13.12 -1.48
N GLY A 117 -14.57 -13.49 -2.76
CA GLY A 117 -15.60 -13.01 -3.71
C GLY A 117 -17.02 -13.51 -3.44
N GLU A 118 -17.26 -14.27 -2.36
CA GLU A 118 -18.58 -14.70 -1.91
C GLU A 118 -18.68 -14.53 -0.39
N LEU A 119 -19.48 -13.58 0.09
CA LEU A 119 -20.32 -13.75 1.29
C LEU A 119 -21.18 -12.49 1.51
N GLU A 120 -22.48 -12.75 1.59
CA GLU A 120 -23.55 -11.82 1.91
C GLU A 120 -23.21 -11.02 3.18
N MET A 121 -23.26 -9.69 3.08
CA MET A 121 -23.37 -8.85 4.27
C MET A 121 -24.85 -8.79 4.65
N GLU A 122 -25.29 -9.65 5.57
CA GLU A 122 -26.40 -9.28 6.44
C GLU A 122 -25.94 -8.07 7.26
N LEU A 123 -26.62 -6.95 7.00
CA LEU A 123 -26.60 -5.76 7.83
C LEU A 123 -27.18 -6.12 9.20
N GLU A 124 -26.47 -5.79 10.27
CA GLU A 124 -27.12 -5.19 11.43
C GLU A 124 -26.18 -4.21 12.16
N MET A 125 -26.66 -2.96 12.17
CA MET A 125 -26.44 -1.79 13.04
C MET A 125 -25.05 -1.48 13.61
#